data_AF-A0A1E4G4W8-F1
#
_entry.id   AF-A0A1E4G4W8-F1
#
_cell.length_a   1.000
_cell.length_b   1.000
_cell.length_c   1.000
_cell.angle_alpha   90.00
_cell.angle_beta   90.00
_cell.angle_gamma   90.00
#
_symmetry.space_group_name_H-M   'P 1'
#
loop_
_entity.id
_entity.type
_entity.pdbx_description
1 polymer ?
#
loop_
_entity_poly.entity_id
_entity_poly.type
_entity_poly.pdbx_seq_one_letter_code
_entity_poly.pdbx_strand_id
1 'polypeptide(L)' 'MSRKEFDASRMRRMKRVAARHGLTILTSEKIKVLGQPGGHALREDESFRIVYGDAPKPFSASLDDIESYLDALEAGEE' A
#
# COMPACT_ATOMS: atom_id res chain seq x y z
N MET A 1 -11.25 -18.87 9.02
CA MET A 1 -10.35 -17.71 8.89
C MET A 1 -11.17 -16.44 9.02
N SER A 2 -10.77 -15.55 9.90
CA SER A 2 -11.37 -14.22 10.05
C SER A 2 -10.88 -13.28 8.94
N ARG A 3 -11.70 -12.29 8.53
CA ARG A 3 -11.30 -11.25 7.58
C ARG A 3 -9.97 -10.58 7.93
N LYS A 4 -9.73 -10.41 9.24
CA LYS A 4 -8.49 -9.84 9.78
C LYS A 4 -7.24 -10.68 9.46
N GLU A 5 -7.37 -12.01 9.49
CA GLU A 5 -6.26 -12.93 9.18
C GLU A 5 -5.96 -12.92 7.67
N PHE A 6 -7.01 -12.81 6.85
CA PHE A 6 -6.89 -12.67 5.41
C PHE A 6 -6.16 -11.36 5.03
N ASP A 7 -6.56 -10.23 5.60
CA ASP A 7 -5.93 -8.93 5.34
C ASP A 7 -4.46 -8.91 5.80
N ALA A 8 -4.14 -9.55 6.93
CA ALA A 8 -2.76 -9.71 7.40
C ALA A 8 -1.91 -10.57 6.45
N SER A 9 -2.46 -11.66 5.93
CA SER A 9 -1.77 -12.50 4.94
C SER A 9 -1.50 -11.74 3.65
N ARG A 10 -2.52 -11.02 3.16
CA ARG A 10 -2.44 -10.18 1.96
C ARG A 10 -1.38 -9.08 2.10
N MET A 11 -1.36 -8.38 3.22
CA MET A 11 -0.34 -7.36 3.51
C MET A 11 1.08 -7.94 3.48
N ARG A 12 1.31 -9.14 4.03
CA ARG A 12 2.63 -9.81 3.96
C ARG A 12 3.03 -10.13 2.52
N ARG A 13 2.09 -10.54 1.68
CA ARG A 13 2.35 -10.78 0.25
C ARG A 13 2.72 -9.48 -0.46
N MET A 14 1.90 -8.44 -0.32
CA MET A 14 2.13 -7.14 -0.97
C MET A 14 3.47 -6.52 -0.55
N LYS A 15 3.85 -6.60 0.73
CA LYS A 15 5.17 -6.13 1.19
C LYS A 15 6.34 -6.82 0.49
N ARG A 16 6.21 -8.11 0.17
CA ARG A 16 7.26 -8.84 -0.58
C ARG A 16 7.35 -8.38 -2.03
N VAL A 17 6.20 -8.11 -2.66
CA VAL A 17 6.14 -7.58 -4.04
C VAL A 17 6.74 -6.18 -4.07
N ALA A 18 6.23 -5.27 -3.24
CA ALA A 18 6.70 -3.90 -3.14
C ALA A 18 8.22 -3.82 -2.93
N ALA A 19 8.78 -4.65 -2.04
CA ALA A 19 10.22 -4.70 -1.79
C ALA A 19 11.06 -5.09 -3.03
N ARG A 20 10.52 -5.87 -3.98
CA ARG A 20 11.22 -6.19 -5.23
C ARG A 20 11.39 -4.98 -6.14
N HIS A 21 10.46 -4.03 -6.08
CA HIS A 21 10.49 -2.79 -6.85
C HIS A 21 11.04 -1.60 -6.06
N GLY A 22 11.70 -1.84 -4.90
CA GLY A 22 12.23 -0.77 -4.06
C GLY A 22 11.13 0.12 -3.42
N LEU A 23 9.96 -0.46 -3.18
CA LEU A 23 8.82 0.23 -2.59
C LEU A 23 8.51 -0.28 -1.17
N THR A 24 8.18 0.65 -0.28
CA THR A 24 7.71 0.36 1.07
C THR A 24 6.24 0.76 1.23
N ILE A 25 5.41 -0.18 1.71
CA ILE A 25 4.03 0.08 2.10
C ILE A 25 4.00 0.70 3.50
N LEU A 26 3.60 1.96 3.59
CA LEU A 26 3.38 2.66 4.84
C LEU A 26 1.93 2.50 5.29
N THR A 27 1.72 2.39 6.61
CA THR A 27 0.37 2.28 7.21
C THR A 27 0.23 3.34 8.29
N SER A 28 -0.86 4.11 8.24
CA SER A 28 -1.15 5.11 9.26
C SER A 28 -1.58 4.45 10.57
N GLU A 29 -0.87 4.72 11.66
CA GLU A 29 -1.25 4.24 13.00
C GLU A 29 -2.52 4.92 13.54
N LYS A 30 -2.84 6.11 13.04
CA LYS A 30 -4.02 6.90 13.44
C LYS A 30 -5.01 7.00 12.28
N ILE A 31 -5.72 5.90 12.02
CA ILE A 31 -6.87 5.82 11.09
C ILE A 31 -7.95 6.89 11.39
N LYS A 32 -7.99 7.42 12.62
CA LYS A 32 -9.03 8.35 13.10
C LYS A 32 -9.15 9.69 12.36
N VAL A 33 -8.20 10.09 11.52
CA VAL A 33 -8.24 11.41 10.87
C VAL A 33 -9.05 11.43 9.56
N LEU A 34 -9.29 10.30 8.90
CA LEU A 34 -9.79 10.30 7.51
C LEU A 34 -11.27 9.99 7.31
N GLY A 35 -11.99 9.43 8.29
CA GLY A 35 -13.46 9.24 8.19
C GLY A 35 -13.96 8.40 7.00
N GLN A 36 -13.06 7.82 6.21
CA GLN A 36 -13.26 7.06 4.97
C GLN A 36 -12.19 5.94 4.92
N PRO A 37 -12.39 4.86 4.15
CA PRO A 37 -11.47 3.73 4.09
C PRO A 37 -10.20 4.12 3.31
N GLY A 38 -9.17 4.52 4.03
CA GLY A 38 -7.85 4.85 3.50
C GLY A 38 -6.85 4.94 4.65
N GLY A 39 -5.76 4.19 4.55
CA GLY A 39 -4.76 4.12 5.62
C GLY A 39 -3.37 3.70 5.14
N HIS A 40 -3.16 3.62 3.83
CA HIS A 40 -1.93 3.13 3.22
C HIS A 40 -1.36 4.11 2.20
N ALA A 41 -0.06 4.03 2.01
CA ALA A 41 0.68 4.75 0.98
C ALA A 41 1.89 3.92 0.53
N LEU A 42 2.36 4.14 -0.70
CA LEU A 42 3.60 3.57 -1.21
C LEU A 42 4.69 4.62 -1.22
N ARG A 43 5.83 4.28 -0.66
CA ARG A 43 7.03 5.11 -0.67
C ARG A 43 8.12 4.43 -1.47
N GLU A 44 8.81 5.18 -2.33
CA GLU A 44 10.04 4.73 -2.96
C GLU A 44 11.20 4.81 -1.97
N ASP A 45 11.98 3.73 -1.84
CA ASP A 45 13.03 3.65 -0.83
C ASP A 45 14.29 4.44 -1.18
N GLU A 46 14.56 4.66 -2.47
CA GLU A 46 15.71 5.46 -2.90
C GLU A 46 15.51 6.96 -2.61
N SER A 47 14.34 7.50 -2.95
CA SER A 47 14.05 8.93 -2.84
C SER A 47 13.26 9.31 -1.58
N PHE A 48 12.74 8.33 -0.85
CA PHE A 48 11.81 8.48 0.28
C PHE A 48 10.51 9.23 -0.07
N ARG A 49 10.17 9.39 -1.35
CA ARG A 49 8.95 10.07 -1.79
C ARG A 49 7.77 9.11 -1.79
N ILE A 50 6.60 9.65 -1.46
CA ILE A 50 5.34 8.91 -1.64
C ILE A 50 5.00 8.90 -3.12
N VAL A 51 4.94 7.71 -3.71
CA VAL A 51 4.60 7.50 -5.12
C VAL A 51 3.11 7.22 -5.32
N TYR A 52 2.42 6.78 -4.27
CA TYR A 52 0.99 6.48 -4.32
C TYR A 52 0.31 6.59 -2.95
N GLY A 53 -0.97 6.97 -2.94
CA GLY A 53 -1.79 7.05 -1.72
C GLY A 53 -1.62 8.33 -0.88
N ASP A 54 -1.15 9.42 -1.49
CA ASP A 54 -0.99 10.74 -0.81
C ASP A 54 -2.02 11.81 -1.24
N ALA A 55 -2.90 11.49 -2.19
CA ALA A 55 -3.87 12.44 -2.75
C ALA A 55 -5.28 11.84 -2.74
N PRO A 56 -6.32 12.58 -2.29
CA PRO A 56 -6.32 14.01 -1.95
C PRO A 56 -5.76 14.34 -0.55
N LYS A 57 -5.40 13.32 0.24
CA LYS A 57 -4.80 13.45 1.57
C LYS A 57 -3.76 12.32 1.79
N PRO A 58 -2.81 12.51 2.71
CA PRO A 58 -1.88 11.46 3.09
C PRO A 58 -2.58 10.18 3.54
N PHE A 59 -2.04 9.04 3.13
CA PHE A 59 -2.54 7.71 3.46
C PHE A 59 -3.99 7.48 3.00
N SER A 60 -4.34 8.00 1.83
CA SER A 60 -5.69 7.87 1.25
C SER A 60 -5.94 6.53 0.59
N ALA A 61 -4.91 5.75 0.27
CA ALA A 61 -5.10 4.46 -0.42
C ALA A 61 -5.60 3.36 0.53
N SER A 62 -6.47 2.51 -0.01
CA SER A 62 -6.91 1.25 0.59
C SER A 62 -5.95 0.10 0.25
N LEU A 63 -6.16 -1.08 0.86
CA LEU A 63 -5.39 -2.28 0.50
C LEU A 63 -5.62 -2.72 -0.95
N ASP A 64 -6.83 -2.51 -1.48
CA ASP A 64 -7.21 -2.87 -2.84
C ASP A 64 -6.49 -1.99 -3.86
N ASP A 65 -6.36 -0.70 -3.56
CA ASP A 65 -5.63 0.26 -4.40
C ASP A 65 -4.13 -0.08 -4.47
N ILE A 66 -3.55 -0.44 -3.32
CA ILE A 66 -2.13 -0.82 -3.24
C ILE A 66 -1.88 -2.12 -4.00
N GLU A 67 -2.75 -3.12 -3.85
CA GLU A 67 -2.61 -4.39 -4.57
C GLU A 67 -2.68 -4.15 -6.09
N SER A 68 -3.67 -3.37 -6.54
CA SER A 68 -3.85 -3.05 -7.96
C SER A 68 -2.63 -2.33 -8.57
N TYR A 69 -2.02 -1.40 -7.80
CA TYR A 69 -0.80 -0.72 -8.24
C TYR A 69 0.37 -1.69 -8.38
N LEU A 70 0.57 -2.58 -7.41
CA LEU A 70 1.65 -3.57 -7.45
C LEU A 70 1.45 -4.61 -8.56
N ASP A 71 0.21 -5.06 -8.77
CA ASP A 71 -0.12 -5.99 -9.86
C ASP A 71 0.14 -5.35 -11.24
N ALA A 72 -0.16 -4.05 -11.39
CA ALA A 72 0.14 -3.31 -12.62
C ALA A 72 1.66 -3.14 -12.84
N LEU A 73 2.45 -3.00 -11.78
CA LEU A 73 3.91 -2.99 -11.87
C LEU A 73 4.45 -4.36 -12.31
N GLU A 74 3.96 -5.45 -11.71
CA GLU A 74 4.38 -6.80 -12.10
C GLU A 74 3.98 -7.13 -13.55
N ALA A 75 2.81 -6.68 -14.02
CA ALA A 75 2.34 -6.93 -15.39
C ALA A 75 3.06 -6.09 -16.47
N GLY A 76 3.72 -4.98 -16.07
CA GLY A 76 4.46 -4.11 -16.98
C GLY A 76 5.96 -4.44 -17.12
N GLU A 77 6.45 -5.42 -16.35
CA GLU A 77 7.84 -5.90 -16.38
C GLU A 77 8.05 -7.14 -17.30
N GLU A 78 7.06 -7.50 -18.13
CA GLU A 78 7.14 -8.58 -19.14
C GLU A 78 7.47 -8.07 -20.56
#